data_AF-A0A376NUS7-F1
#
_entry.id   AF-A0A376NUS7-F1
#
_cell.length_a   1.000
_cell.length_b   1.000
_cell.length_c   1.000
_cell.angle_alpha   90.00
_cell.angle_beta   90.00
_cell.angle_gamma   90.00
#
_symmetry.space_group_name_H-M   'P 1'
#
loop_
_entity.id
_entity.type
_entity.pdbx_description
1 polymer ?
#
loop_
_entity_poly.entity_id
_entity_poly.type
_entity_poly.pdbx_seq_one_letter_code
_entity_poly.pdbx_strand_id
1 'polypeptide(L)'
;MDVVALAQYGINYAVASLGTSTTADHIQLLFRATNNVICCYDGDRAGRDAAWRALETALPYMTDGRQLRFMFLPDGEDPDTLVRKKVKKRLKRGWSRRCHSPHFCLTSLMPQVDLSTLTGAARLSTLALPLISQVPGETLRIYLRQELGNKLGILDDSQLERLMPKRQRAAFLACSAAKTHDMRILIGLLVQNPELATLVPPLENLDEISSLDLAYSENWSTLVSPSQSDTGNF
;
A
#
# COMPACT_ATOMS: atom_id res chain seq x y z
N MET A 1 -6.79 -17.45 -2.47
CA MET A 1 -6.47 -18.61 -3.35
C MET A 1 -5.21 -18.34 -4.17
N ASP A 2 -5.03 -17.14 -4.73
CA ASP A 2 -3.96 -16.84 -5.71
C ASP A 2 -2.53 -17.10 -5.24
N VAL A 3 -2.20 -16.73 -4.00
CA VAL A 3 -0.86 -16.95 -3.44
C VAL A 3 -0.53 -18.45 -3.40
N VAL A 4 -1.49 -19.26 -2.97
CA VAL A 4 -1.34 -20.72 -2.88
C VAL A 4 -1.24 -21.35 -4.25
N ALA A 5 -2.08 -20.92 -5.19
CA ALA A 5 -2.02 -21.36 -6.58
C ALA A 5 -0.66 -21.03 -7.20
N LEU A 6 -0.18 -19.80 -7.07
CA LEU A 6 1.14 -19.39 -7.56
C LEU A 6 2.27 -20.24 -6.96
N ALA A 7 2.20 -20.51 -5.65
CA ALA A 7 3.17 -21.37 -4.96
C ALA A 7 3.16 -22.81 -5.51
N GLN A 8 1.99 -23.37 -5.80
CA GLN A 8 1.86 -24.72 -6.39
C GLN A 8 2.56 -24.84 -7.75
N TYR A 9 2.58 -23.76 -8.54
CA TYR A 9 3.31 -23.71 -9.81
C TYR A 9 4.76 -23.21 -9.66
N GLY A 10 5.25 -23.12 -8.42
CA GLY A 10 6.61 -22.76 -8.04
C GLY A 10 6.95 -21.29 -8.26
N ILE A 11 5.99 -20.41 -7.98
CA ILE A 11 6.13 -18.96 -7.82
C ILE A 11 5.95 -18.67 -6.33
N ASN A 12 7.07 -18.62 -5.61
CA ASN A 12 7.07 -18.63 -4.14
C ASN A 12 7.27 -17.23 -3.54
N TYR A 13 7.08 -16.18 -4.34
CA TYR A 13 7.30 -14.78 -3.97
C TYR A 13 6.03 -13.94 -4.11
N ALA A 14 4.86 -14.60 -4.19
CA ALA A 14 3.57 -13.93 -4.25
C ALA A 14 3.07 -13.64 -2.82
N VAL A 15 2.49 -12.47 -2.63
CA VAL A 15 1.84 -12.05 -1.39
C VAL A 15 0.52 -11.34 -1.75
N ALA A 16 -0.44 -11.33 -0.83
CA ALA A 16 -1.73 -10.68 -1.02
C ALA A 16 -2.12 -9.86 0.21
N SER A 17 -2.84 -8.75 0.01
CA SER A 17 -3.53 -8.06 1.09
C SER A 17 -4.77 -8.84 1.50
N LEU A 18 -5.12 -8.80 2.79
CA LEU A 18 -6.31 -9.48 3.31
C LEU A 18 -7.55 -8.62 3.06
N GLY A 19 -8.08 -8.65 1.82
CA GLY A 19 -9.37 -8.05 1.46
C GLY A 19 -9.43 -6.52 1.49
N THR A 20 -8.28 -5.84 1.52
CA THR A 20 -8.18 -4.37 1.62
C THR A 20 -7.29 -3.79 0.53
N SER A 21 -7.49 -2.50 0.25
CA SER A 21 -6.61 -1.75 -0.64
C SER A 21 -5.17 -1.70 -0.11
N THR A 22 -4.22 -1.50 -1.01
CA THR A 22 -2.81 -1.40 -0.65
C THR A 22 -2.57 -0.12 0.17
N THR A 23 -2.09 -0.28 1.41
CA THR A 23 -1.81 0.83 2.33
C THR A 23 -0.33 1.23 2.27
N ALA A 24 -0.01 2.39 2.86
CA ALA A 24 1.38 2.85 3.00
C ALA A 24 2.25 1.84 3.77
N ASP A 25 1.70 1.22 4.80
CA ASP A 25 2.40 0.21 5.60
C ASP A 25 2.75 -1.03 4.77
N HIS A 26 1.82 -1.47 3.89
CA HIS A 26 2.10 -2.56 2.95
C HIS A 26 3.26 -2.21 2.01
N ILE A 27 3.28 -1.00 1.45
CA ILE A 27 4.35 -0.56 0.55
C ILE A 27 5.71 -0.51 1.27
N GLN A 28 5.75 0.06 2.47
CA GLN A 28 6.98 0.11 3.26
C GLN A 28 7.48 -1.29 3.62
N LEU A 29 6.59 -2.20 4.01
CA LEU A 29 6.93 -3.58 4.32
C LEU A 29 7.50 -4.31 3.09
N LEU A 30 6.86 -4.15 1.93
CA LEU A 30 7.33 -4.71 0.67
C LEU A 30 8.74 -4.20 0.31
N PHE A 31 8.98 -2.89 0.43
CA PHE A 31 10.29 -2.31 0.14
C PHE A 31 11.39 -2.62 1.17
N ARG A 32 11.02 -3.08 2.37
CA ARG A 32 11.99 -3.66 3.32
C ARG A 32 12.39 -5.07 2.91
N ALA A 33 11.48 -5.83 2.32
CA ALA A 33 11.73 -7.20 1.89
C ALA A 33 12.41 -7.29 0.51
N THR A 34 12.11 -6.37 -0.41
CA THR A 34 12.63 -6.38 -1.78
C THR A 34 12.71 -4.97 -2.37
N ASN A 35 13.72 -4.72 -3.19
CA ASN A 35 13.79 -3.49 -3.98
C ASN A 35 12.86 -3.52 -5.22
N ASN A 36 12.24 -4.66 -5.51
CA ASN A 36 11.47 -4.87 -6.73
C ASN A 36 10.10 -5.44 -6.44
N VAL A 37 9.07 -4.61 -6.61
CA VAL A 37 7.67 -4.93 -6.32
C VAL A 37 6.88 -4.91 -7.61
N ILE A 38 6.08 -5.97 -7.83
CA ILE A 38 5.15 -6.07 -8.96
C ILE A 38 3.74 -6.19 -8.39
N CYS A 39 2.92 -5.17 -8.60
CA CYS A 39 1.50 -5.19 -8.26
C CYS A 39 0.71 -5.79 -9.43
N CYS A 40 0.00 -6.88 -9.17
CA CYS A 40 -0.87 -7.53 -10.14
C CYS A 40 -2.32 -7.15 -9.85
N TYR A 41 -3.00 -6.61 -10.85
CA TYR A 41 -4.41 -6.23 -10.77
C TYR A 41 -5.18 -6.79 -11.96
N ASP A 42 -6.50 -6.86 -11.80
CA ASP A 42 -7.39 -7.30 -12.86
C ASP A 42 -7.44 -6.25 -13.99
N GLY A 43 -7.73 -6.74 -15.20
CA GLY A 43 -7.82 -5.91 -16.40
C GLY A 43 -9.06 -5.03 -16.47
N ASP A 44 -9.96 -5.15 -15.51
CA ASP A 44 -11.21 -4.41 -15.48
C ASP A 44 -11.01 -2.96 -14.96
N ARG A 45 -12.11 -2.22 -14.87
CA ARG A 45 -12.08 -0.84 -14.37
C ARG A 45 -11.71 -0.80 -12.88
N ALA A 46 -12.22 -1.74 -12.09
CA ALA A 46 -11.97 -1.78 -10.65
C ALA A 46 -10.48 -2.04 -10.34
N GLY A 47 -9.84 -2.96 -11.06
CA GLY A 47 -8.42 -3.26 -10.97
C GLY A 47 -7.54 -2.08 -11.37
N ARG A 48 -7.92 -1.33 -12.43
CA ARG A 48 -7.24 -0.07 -12.78
C ARG A 48 -7.37 1.01 -11.70
N ASP A 49 -8.56 1.17 -11.12
CA ASP A 49 -8.78 2.13 -10.04
C ASP A 49 -8.01 1.74 -8.76
N ALA A 50 -7.92 0.44 -8.47
CA ALA A 50 -7.11 -0.08 -7.37
C ALA A 50 -5.60 0.14 -7.61
N ALA A 51 -5.14 -0.09 -8.84
CA ALA A 51 -3.76 0.18 -9.23
C ALA A 51 -3.40 1.67 -9.09
N TRP A 52 -4.31 2.56 -9.46
CA TRP A 52 -4.11 4.00 -9.29
C TRP A 52 -3.96 4.40 -7.83
N ARG A 53 -4.84 3.91 -6.94
CA ARG A 53 -4.72 4.17 -5.49
C ARG A 53 -3.42 3.62 -4.91
N ALA A 54 -2.99 2.44 -5.35
CA ALA A 54 -1.73 1.86 -4.91
C ALA A 54 -0.52 2.66 -5.40
N LEU A 55 -0.57 3.19 -6.62
CA LEU A 55 0.44 4.10 -7.15
C LEU A 55 0.53 5.37 -6.29
N GLU A 56 -0.57 6.08 -6.06
CA GLU A 56 -0.60 7.29 -5.22
C GLU A 56 -0.01 7.04 -3.84
N THR A 57 -0.36 5.91 -3.23
CA THR A 57 0.13 5.50 -1.91
C THR A 57 1.63 5.18 -1.93
N ALA A 58 2.15 4.70 -3.06
CA ALA A 58 3.54 4.27 -3.18
C ALA A 58 4.52 5.39 -3.56
N LEU A 59 4.07 6.43 -4.28
CA LEU A 59 4.93 7.53 -4.77
C LEU A 59 5.84 8.13 -3.67
N PRO A 60 5.35 8.44 -2.45
CA PRO A 60 6.18 9.00 -1.38
C PRO A 60 7.31 8.08 -0.91
N TYR A 61 7.24 6.79 -1.20
CA TYR A 61 8.22 5.78 -0.77
C TYR A 61 9.16 5.34 -1.89
N MET A 62 9.04 5.93 -3.10
CA MET A 62 9.88 5.62 -4.25
C MET A 62 11.24 6.34 -4.18
N THR A 63 12.13 5.84 -3.32
CA THR A 63 13.53 6.27 -3.28
C THR A 63 14.32 5.65 -4.42
N ASP A 64 15.50 6.21 -4.71
CA ASP A 64 16.40 5.62 -5.72
C ASP A 64 16.73 4.17 -5.38
N GLY A 65 16.84 3.33 -6.42
CA GLY A 65 17.05 1.88 -6.31
C GLY A 65 15.80 1.04 -6.08
N ARG A 66 14.65 1.65 -5.74
CA ARG A 66 13.36 0.94 -5.64
C ARG A 66 12.64 0.92 -6.99
N GLN A 67 12.05 -0.23 -7.30
CA GLN A 67 11.28 -0.46 -8.51
C GLN A 67 9.87 -0.91 -8.15
N LEU A 68 8.88 -0.19 -8.66
CA LEU A 68 7.47 -0.57 -8.60
C LEU A 68 6.97 -0.74 -10.03
N ARG A 69 6.32 -1.87 -10.30
CA ARG A 69 5.73 -2.18 -11.60
C ARG A 69 4.29 -2.64 -11.46
N PHE A 70 3.47 -2.29 -12.44
CA PHE A 70 2.07 -2.70 -12.51
C PHE A 70 1.86 -3.70 -13.62
N MET A 71 1.19 -4.79 -13.30
CA MET A 71 0.78 -5.82 -14.25
C MET A 71 -0.74 -5.94 -14.24
N PHE A 72 -1.34 -5.75 -15.42
CA PHE A 72 -2.76 -5.97 -15.64
C PHE A 72 -3.00 -7.33 -16.29
N LEU A 73 -3.93 -8.09 -15.72
CA LEU A 73 -4.39 -9.35 -16.27
C LEU A 73 -5.39 -9.10 -17.43
N PRO A 74 -5.57 -10.05 -18.36
CA PRO A 74 -6.68 -10.00 -19.31
C PRO A 74 -8.03 -10.01 -18.58
N ASP A 75 -9.06 -9.48 -19.23
CA ASP A 75 -10.41 -9.45 -18.67
C ASP A 75 -10.90 -10.87 -18.33
N GLY A 76 -11.40 -11.05 -17.10
CA GLY A 76 -11.92 -12.32 -16.60
C GLY A 76 -10.87 -13.40 -16.30
N GLU A 77 -9.59 -13.04 -16.18
CA GLU A 77 -8.53 -13.94 -15.74
C GLU A 77 -7.94 -13.51 -14.40
N ASP A 78 -7.82 -14.45 -13.48
CA ASP A 78 -7.15 -14.29 -12.19
C ASP A 78 -5.73 -14.87 -12.26
N PRO A 79 -4.83 -14.55 -11.31
CA PRO A 79 -3.51 -15.16 -11.24
C PRO A 79 -3.58 -16.69 -11.23
N ASP A 80 -4.54 -17.27 -10.50
CA ASP A 80 -4.76 -18.71 -10.45
C ASP A 80 -5.12 -19.28 -11.85
N THR A 81 -6.16 -18.76 -12.50
CA THR A 81 -6.60 -19.28 -13.81
C THR A 81 -5.54 -19.10 -14.88
N LEU A 82 -4.81 -17.98 -14.85
CA LEU A 82 -3.80 -17.66 -15.84
C LEU A 82 -2.57 -18.57 -15.70
N VAL A 83 -2.18 -18.94 -14.48
CA VAL A 83 -1.07 -19.86 -14.22
C VAL A 83 -1.45 -21.30 -14.55
N ARG A 84 -2.70 -21.71 -14.31
CA ARG A 84 -3.20 -23.02 -14.76
C ARG A 84 -3.17 -23.17 -16.28
N LYS A 85 -3.52 -22.10 -17.02
CA LYS A 85 -3.57 -22.11 -18.49
C LYS A 85 -2.20 -21.93 -19.16
N LYS A 86 -1.25 -21.23 -18.55
CA LYS A 86 0.05 -20.90 -19.18
C LYS A 86 1.23 -21.60 -18.52
N VAL A 87 2.03 -22.29 -19.34
CA VAL A 87 3.32 -22.88 -18.92
C VAL A 87 4.22 -21.83 -18.27
N LYS A 88 4.70 -22.11 -17.04
CA LYS A 88 5.56 -21.30 -16.15
C LYS A 88 6.57 -20.37 -16.84
N LYS A 89 7.26 -20.84 -17.89
CA LYS A 89 8.26 -20.05 -18.65
C LYS A 89 7.63 -18.89 -19.46
N ARG A 90 6.44 -19.10 -20.03
CA ARG A 90 5.72 -18.10 -20.83
C ARG A 90 5.15 -16.99 -19.94
N LEU A 91 4.78 -17.35 -18.71
CA LEU A 91 4.31 -16.43 -17.69
C LEU A 91 5.40 -15.43 -17.26
N LYS A 92 6.57 -15.92 -16.84
CA LYS A 92 7.70 -15.06 -16.41
C LYS A 92 8.14 -14.09 -17.50
N ARG A 93 8.19 -14.52 -18.77
CA ARG A 93 8.51 -13.65 -19.91
C ARG A 93 7.39 -12.64 -20.21
N GLY A 94 6.13 -13.05 -20.01
CA GLY A 94 4.97 -12.17 -20.14
C GLY A 94 4.97 -11.06 -19.08
N TRP A 95 5.39 -11.37 -17.85
CA TRP A 95 5.49 -10.41 -16.76
C TRP A 95 6.48 -9.30 -17.09
N SER A 96 7.69 -9.63 -17.53
CA SER A 96 8.68 -8.63 -17.94
C SER A 96 8.21 -7.70 -19.06
N ARG A 97 7.31 -8.17 -19.95
CA ARG A 97 6.75 -7.36 -21.05
C ARG A 97 5.48 -6.58 -20.67
N ARG A 98 4.74 -7.04 -19.66
CA ARG A 98 3.45 -6.46 -19.20
C ARG A 98 3.61 -5.55 -17.98
N CYS A 99 4.78 -5.58 -17.34
CA CYS A 99 5.10 -4.73 -16.22
C CYS A 99 5.35 -3.30 -16.71
N HIS A 100 4.38 -2.43 -16.51
CA HIS A 100 4.53 -1.02 -16.81
C HIS A 100 5.42 -0.38 -15.75
N SER A 101 6.46 0.31 -16.23
CA SER A 101 7.34 1.21 -15.47
C SER A 101 6.52 2.32 -14.78
N PRO A 102 7.05 3.14 -13.85
CA PRO A 102 6.38 4.35 -13.32
C PRO A 102 5.76 5.28 -14.38
N HIS A 103 6.10 5.09 -15.66
CA HIS A 103 5.34 5.56 -16.83
C HIS A 103 3.82 5.30 -16.75
N PHE A 104 3.37 4.25 -16.04
CA PHE A 104 1.95 3.95 -15.83
C PHE A 104 1.16 5.17 -15.31
N CYS A 105 1.77 6.00 -14.47
CA CYS A 105 1.16 7.24 -14.00
C CYS A 105 0.73 8.14 -15.16
N LEU A 106 1.63 8.39 -16.11
CA LEU A 106 1.36 9.24 -17.27
C LEU A 106 0.41 8.56 -18.24
N THR A 107 0.58 7.26 -18.50
CA THR A 107 -0.32 6.50 -19.39
C THR A 107 -1.75 6.48 -18.88
N SER A 108 -1.99 6.40 -17.58
CA SER A 108 -3.33 6.45 -16.99
C SER A 108 -3.97 7.84 -17.04
N LEU A 109 -3.17 8.90 -17.13
CA LEU A 109 -3.65 10.28 -17.28
C LEU A 109 -3.95 10.63 -18.75
N MET A 110 -3.25 10.03 -19.72
CA MET A 110 -3.43 10.31 -21.16
C MET A 110 -4.88 10.23 -21.68
N PRO A 111 -5.72 9.23 -21.29
CA PRO A 111 -7.10 9.15 -21.76
C PRO A 111 -7.99 10.30 -21.27
N GLN A 112 -7.55 11.06 -20.26
CA GLN A 112 -8.34 12.12 -19.62
C GLN A 112 -8.06 13.51 -20.21
N VAL A 113 -7.10 13.61 -21.15
CA VAL A 113 -6.62 14.88 -21.69
C VAL A 113 -6.41 14.82 -23.20
N ASP A 114 -6.89 15.84 -23.90
CA ASP A 114 -6.64 16.02 -25.33
C ASP A 114 -5.32 16.77 -25.54
N LEU A 115 -4.27 16.05 -25.92
CA LEU A 115 -2.94 16.63 -26.16
C LEU A 115 -2.86 17.54 -27.39
N SER A 116 -3.88 17.50 -28.25
CA SER A 116 -3.99 18.40 -29.42
C SER A 116 -4.32 19.84 -29.03
N THR A 117 -4.86 20.06 -27.83
CA THR A 117 -5.22 21.38 -27.32
C THR A 117 -4.24 21.84 -26.24
N LEU A 118 -3.86 23.11 -26.28
CA LEU A 118 -3.02 23.74 -25.24
C LEU A 118 -3.63 23.61 -23.85
N THR A 119 -4.96 23.65 -23.74
CA THR A 119 -5.70 23.42 -22.48
C THR A 119 -5.55 22.00 -21.96
N GLY A 120 -5.55 20.99 -22.84
CA GLY A 120 -5.35 19.60 -22.44
C GLY A 120 -3.91 19.33 -21.99
N ALA A 121 -2.93 19.93 -22.66
CA ALA A 121 -1.53 19.94 -22.23
C ALA A 121 -1.36 20.58 -20.85
N ALA A 122 -1.98 21.74 -20.60
CA ALA A 122 -1.98 22.41 -19.29
C ALA A 122 -2.68 21.59 -18.20
N ARG A 123 -3.76 20.87 -18.56
CA ARG A 123 -4.46 19.98 -17.63
C ARG A 123 -3.61 18.77 -17.25
N LEU A 124 -2.88 18.20 -18.21
CA LEU A 124 -1.97 17.08 -17.94
C LEU A 124 -0.87 17.50 -16.96
N SER A 125 -0.24 18.65 -17.18
CA SER A 125 0.80 19.14 -16.26
C SER A 125 0.24 19.41 -14.86
N THR A 126 -0.96 19.97 -14.77
CA THR A 126 -1.65 20.21 -13.48
C THR A 126 -1.89 18.91 -12.70
N LEU A 127 -2.21 17.80 -13.38
CA LEU A 127 -2.42 16.50 -12.74
C LEU A 127 -1.11 15.76 -12.43
N ALA A 128 -0.13 15.83 -13.34
CA ALA A 128 1.11 15.07 -13.23
C ALA A 128 2.12 15.69 -12.26
N LEU A 129 2.26 17.02 -12.21
CA LEU A 129 3.27 17.70 -11.40
C LEU A 129 3.12 17.41 -9.89
N PRO A 130 1.91 17.41 -9.29
CA PRO A 130 1.74 17.02 -7.89
C PRO A 130 2.21 15.59 -7.61
N LEU A 131 1.95 14.65 -8.51
CA LEU A 131 2.36 13.25 -8.35
C LEU A 131 3.89 13.10 -8.43
N ILE A 132 4.52 13.76 -9.41
CA ILE A 132 5.99 13.77 -9.57
C ILE A 132 6.68 14.41 -8.36
N SER A 133 6.07 15.43 -7.75
CA SER A 133 6.63 16.12 -6.58
C SER A 133 6.72 15.24 -5.34
N GLN A 134 5.85 14.23 -5.21
CA GLN A 134 5.83 13.31 -4.08
C GLN A 134 6.98 12.32 -4.09
N VAL A 135 7.52 11.99 -5.28
CA VAL A 135 8.59 11.01 -5.45
C VAL A 135 9.88 11.51 -4.82
N PRO A 136 10.45 10.85 -3.79
CA PRO A 136 11.68 11.30 -3.16
C PRO A 136 12.94 10.99 -3.98
N GLY A 137 12.95 9.93 -4.80
CA GLY A 137 14.09 9.55 -5.63
C GLY A 137 14.38 10.57 -6.73
N GLU A 138 15.63 11.02 -6.81
CA GLU A 138 16.04 12.09 -7.71
C GLU A 138 16.07 11.59 -9.17
N THR A 139 16.60 10.39 -9.39
CA THR A 139 16.72 9.80 -10.73
C THR A 139 15.34 9.56 -11.34
N LEU A 140 14.43 8.97 -10.55
CA LEU A 140 13.08 8.68 -11.00
C LEU A 140 12.30 9.97 -11.29
N ARG A 141 12.47 11.01 -10.46
CA ARG A 141 11.81 12.30 -10.66
C ARG A 141 12.27 12.96 -11.95
N ILE A 142 13.58 12.99 -12.22
CA ILE A 142 14.14 13.54 -13.46
C ILE A 142 13.57 12.80 -14.67
N TYR A 143 13.57 11.46 -14.62
CA TYR A 143 13.03 10.64 -15.71
C TYR A 143 11.54 10.93 -15.97
N LEU A 144 10.70 11.00 -14.92
CA LEU A 144 9.28 11.30 -15.06
C LEU A 144 9.04 12.71 -15.61
N ARG A 145 9.89 13.67 -15.25
CA ARG A 145 9.83 15.05 -15.75
C ARG A 145 10.18 15.12 -17.23
N GLN A 146 11.25 14.43 -17.65
CA GLN A 146 11.64 14.33 -19.06
C GLN A 146 10.55 13.66 -19.90
N GLU A 147 9.97 12.57 -19.41
CA GLU A 147 8.84 11.90 -20.07
C GLU A 147 7.62 12.84 -20.20
N LEU A 148 7.28 13.58 -19.15
CA LEU A 148 6.21 14.57 -19.20
C LEU A 148 6.50 15.67 -20.22
N GLY A 149 7.73 16.19 -20.28
CA GLY A 149 8.15 17.17 -21.28
C GLY A 149 8.03 16.65 -22.71
N ASN A 150 8.49 15.41 -22.95
CA ASN A 150 8.36 14.74 -24.24
C ASN A 150 6.89 14.59 -24.67
N LYS A 151 5.98 14.28 -23.75
CA LYS A 151 4.54 14.18 -24.04
C LYS A 151 3.87 15.53 -24.30
N LEU A 152 4.35 16.60 -23.65
CA LEU A 152 3.83 17.95 -23.82
C LEU A 152 4.46 18.70 -25.02
N GLY A 153 5.51 18.14 -25.64
CA GLY A 153 6.30 18.84 -26.65
C GLY A 153 7.14 19.99 -26.10
N ILE A 154 7.30 20.06 -24.77
CA ILE A 154 8.14 21.04 -24.08
C ILE A 154 9.49 20.39 -23.85
N LEU A 155 10.50 20.81 -24.62
CA LEU A 155 11.85 20.25 -24.57
C LEU A 155 12.64 20.69 -23.32
N ASP A 156 12.18 21.72 -22.62
CA ASP A 156 12.96 22.40 -21.59
C ASP A 156 12.50 22.01 -20.18
N ASP A 157 13.30 21.14 -19.56
CA ASP A 157 13.16 20.61 -18.20
C ASP A 157 13.08 21.72 -17.13
N SER A 158 13.74 22.85 -17.42
CA SER A 158 13.79 24.04 -16.56
C SER A 158 12.46 24.80 -16.49
N GLN A 159 11.64 24.75 -17.55
CA GLN A 159 10.33 25.41 -17.58
C GLN A 159 9.30 24.66 -16.73
N LEU A 160 9.37 23.33 -16.73
CA LEU A 160 8.56 22.46 -15.86
C LEU A 160 8.90 22.68 -14.39
N GLU A 161 10.18 22.87 -14.08
CA GLU A 161 10.64 23.11 -12.71
C GLU A 161 10.07 24.42 -12.12
N ARG A 162 9.87 25.45 -12.94
CA ARG A 162 9.21 26.71 -12.53
C ARG A 162 7.72 26.55 -12.24
N LEU A 163 7.06 25.57 -12.85
CA LEU A 163 5.65 25.26 -12.65
C LEU A 163 5.42 24.33 -11.46
N MET A 164 6.48 23.72 -10.92
CA MET A 164 6.35 22.92 -9.71
C MET A 164 6.02 23.83 -8.53
N PRO A 165 5.00 23.48 -7.71
CA PRO A 165 4.82 24.16 -6.44
C PRO A 165 6.14 24.03 -5.68
N LYS A 166 6.77 25.19 -5.37
CA LYS A 166 7.99 25.21 -4.56
C LYS A 166 7.69 24.37 -3.33
N ARG A 167 8.42 23.26 -3.18
CA ARG A 167 8.34 22.41 -2.01
C ARG A 167 8.73 23.30 -0.84
N GLN A 168 7.75 23.94 -0.22
CA GLN A 168 7.88 24.31 1.18
C GLN A 168 8.25 22.98 1.80
N ARG A 169 9.49 22.91 2.31
CA ARG A 169 9.85 21.89 3.27
C ARG A 169 8.83 22.07 4.37
N ALA A 170 7.69 21.39 4.26
CA ALA A 170 6.93 20.99 5.40
C ALA A 170 8.00 20.29 6.23
N ALA A 171 8.45 20.98 7.28
CA ALA A 171 9.13 20.34 8.37
C ALA A 171 8.38 19.02 8.55
N PHE A 172 9.11 17.90 8.54
CA PHE A 172 8.57 16.63 8.96
C PHE A 172 7.98 16.90 10.34
N LEU A 173 6.69 17.24 10.37
CA LEU A 173 5.95 17.48 11.57
C LEU A 173 5.97 16.12 12.24
N ALA A 174 6.65 16.13 13.38
CA ALA A 174 6.84 15.07 14.34
C ALA A 174 6.32 13.71 13.89
N CYS A 175 7.24 12.75 13.78
CA CYS A 175 6.90 11.33 13.98
C CYS A 175 5.84 11.29 15.09
N SER A 176 4.59 10.98 14.74
CA SER A 176 3.58 10.73 15.76
C SER A 176 4.17 9.55 16.50
N ALA A 177 4.71 9.83 17.70
CA ALA A 177 5.29 8.82 18.56
C ALA A 177 4.30 7.67 18.52
N ALA A 178 4.73 6.54 17.92
CA ALA A 178 3.88 5.38 17.76
C ALA A 178 3.27 5.17 19.14
N LYS A 179 1.94 5.30 19.26
CA LYS A 179 1.24 5.12 20.53
C LYS A 179 1.68 3.75 21.01
N THR A 180 2.63 3.70 21.94
CA THR A 180 3.12 2.47 22.51
C THR A 180 1.88 1.86 23.12
N HIS A 181 1.43 0.75 22.53
CA HIS A 181 0.30 0.04 23.09
C HIS A 181 0.89 -0.58 24.36
N ASP A 182 0.72 0.10 25.49
CA ASP A 182 1.25 -0.35 26.79
C ASP A 182 0.80 -1.78 27.08
N MET A 183 -0.41 -2.15 26.62
CA MET A 183 -0.90 -3.53 26.58
C MET A 183 -0.02 -4.50 25.77
N ARG A 184 0.47 -4.12 24.58
CA ARG A 184 1.37 -4.99 23.78
C ARG A 184 2.71 -5.18 24.46
N ILE A 185 3.24 -4.15 25.11
CA ILE A 185 4.49 -4.23 25.89
C ILE A 185 4.27 -5.14 27.10
N LEU A 186 3.18 -4.95 27.83
CA LEU A 186 2.81 -5.77 28.99
C LEU A 186 2.63 -7.25 28.61
N ILE A 187 1.88 -7.54 27.54
CA ILE A 187 1.72 -8.92 27.03
C ILE A 187 3.08 -9.49 26.63
N GLY A 188 3.92 -8.72 25.93
CA GLY A 188 5.27 -9.16 25.55
C GLY A 188 6.13 -9.51 26.77
N LEU A 189 6.09 -8.68 27.81
CA LEU A 189 6.83 -8.90 29.06
C LEU A 189 6.32 -10.12 29.84
N LEU A 190 5.01 -10.33 29.90
CA LEU A 190 4.40 -11.50 30.55
C LEU A 190 4.69 -12.80 29.81
N VAL A 191 4.72 -12.77 28.47
CA VAL A 191 5.09 -13.94 27.65
C VAL A 191 6.57 -14.28 27.82
N GLN A 192 7.45 -13.27 27.90
CA GLN A 192 8.89 -13.48 28.08
C GLN A 192 9.26 -13.87 29.51
N ASN A 193 8.54 -13.36 30.51
CA ASN A 193 8.83 -13.58 31.94
C ASN A 193 7.53 -13.94 32.69
N PRO A 194 7.12 -15.22 32.67
CA PRO A 194 5.83 -15.65 33.23
C PRO A 194 5.75 -15.51 34.76
N GLU A 195 6.88 -15.42 35.45
CA GLU A 195 6.95 -15.14 36.90
C GLU A 195 6.34 -13.79 37.29
N LEU A 196 6.35 -12.80 36.38
CA LEU A 196 5.75 -11.49 36.61
C LEU A 196 4.22 -11.56 36.76
N ALA A 197 3.56 -12.61 36.27
CA ALA A 197 2.11 -12.79 36.44
C ALA A 197 1.70 -12.95 37.92
N THR A 198 2.61 -13.46 38.77
CA THR A 198 2.35 -13.65 40.20
C THR A 198 2.38 -12.35 41.00
N LEU A 199 2.98 -11.30 40.44
CA LEU A 199 3.04 -9.96 41.04
C LEU A 199 1.80 -9.13 40.71
N VAL A 200 0.96 -9.59 39.78
CA VAL A 200 -0.30 -8.92 39.44
C VAL A 200 -1.31 -9.28 40.53
N PRO A 201 -1.79 -8.30 41.32
CA PRO A 201 -2.79 -8.57 42.34
C PRO A 201 -4.07 -9.12 41.71
N PRO A 202 -4.81 -10.01 42.41
CA PRO A 202 -6.07 -10.53 41.92
C PRO A 202 -7.01 -9.36 41.61
N LEU A 203 -7.59 -9.39 40.41
CA LEU A 203 -8.40 -8.32 39.82
C LEU A 203 -9.82 -8.25 40.41
N GLU A 204 -9.96 -8.49 41.71
CA GLU A 204 -11.26 -8.59 42.40
C GLU A 204 -11.98 -7.24 42.52
N ASN A 205 -11.29 -6.11 42.30
CA ASN A 205 -11.86 -4.75 42.40
C ASN A 205 -11.63 -3.89 41.14
N LEU A 206 -11.73 -4.47 39.93
CA LEU A 206 -11.61 -3.68 38.69
C LEU A 206 -12.78 -2.70 38.47
N ASP A 207 -13.94 -2.95 39.09
CA ASP A 207 -15.14 -2.10 38.92
C ASP A 207 -14.93 -0.68 39.48
N GLU A 208 -14.09 -0.52 40.50
CA GLU A 208 -13.78 0.78 41.13
C GLU A 208 -12.80 1.63 40.30
N ILE A 209 -12.00 1.01 39.42
CA ILE A 209 -10.96 1.68 38.62
C ILE A 209 -11.57 2.35 37.37
N SER A 210 -12.86 2.15 37.10
CA SER A 210 -13.61 2.83 36.02
C SER A 210 -13.60 4.37 36.11
N SER A 211 -13.19 4.93 37.25
CA SER A 211 -13.09 6.37 37.51
C SER A 211 -11.75 7.02 37.14
N LEU A 212 -10.71 6.24 36.81
CA LEU A 212 -9.47 6.77 36.26
C LEU A 212 -9.59 6.78 34.74
N ASP A 213 -9.69 7.99 34.17
CA ASP A 213 -9.74 8.32 32.74
C ASP A 213 -8.60 7.66 31.92
N LEU A 214 -8.70 6.35 31.73
CA LEU A 214 -8.00 5.58 30.73
C LEU A 214 -9.01 5.37 29.63
N ALA A 215 -8.72 5.95 28.46
CA ALA A 215 -9.59 6.08 27.27
C ALA A 215 -9.97 4.74 26.59
N TYR A 216 -10.21 3.67 27.36
CA TYR A 216 -10.49 2.31 26.93
C TYR A 216 -11.74 1.71 27.61
N SER A 217 -12.64 2.54 28.15
CA SER A 217 -13.84 2.08 28.86
C SER A 217 -15.01 1.65 27.98
N GLU A 218 -14.95 1.79 26.65
CA GLU A 218 -16.16 1.61 25.83
C GLU A 218 -16.55 0.17 25.42
N ASN A 219 -15.79 -0.90 25.75
CA ASN A 219 -16.12 -2.23 25.18
C ASN A 219 -16.00 -3.45 26.11
N TRP A 220 -15.89 -3.28 27.43
CA TRP A 220 -15.70 -4.43 28.32
C TRP A 220 -16.98 -5.16 28.72
N SER A 221 -18.15 -4.51 28.64
CA SER A 221 -19.44 -5.10 29.05
C SER A 221 -20.01 -6.15 28.09
N THR A 222 -19.45 -6.33 26.90
CA THR A 222 -19.96 -7.29 25.89
C THR A 222 -19.20 -8.60 25.84
N LEU A 223 -18.04 -8.73 26.50
CA LEU A 223 -17.19 -9.93 26.44
C LEU A 223 -17.31 -10.85 27.66
N VAL A 224 -18.02 -10.46 28.72
CA VAL A 224 -18.16 -11.24 29.95
C VAL A 224 -19.63 -11.39 30.33
N SER A 225 -20.36 -12.19 29.57
CA SER A 225 -21.64 -12.77 30.01
C SER A 225 -21.47 -14.28 30.08
N PRO A 226 -21.47 -14.91 31.27
CA PRO A 226 -21.43 -16.36 31.38
C PRO A 226 -22.80 -16.93 31.05
N SER A 227 -22.87 -17.76 30.00
CA SER A 227 -24.04 -18.61 29.73
C SER A 227 -24.20 -19.59 30.89
N GLN A 228 -25.19 -19.35 31.76
CA GLN A 228 -25.57 -20.31 32.80
C GLN A 228 -26.04 -21.62 32.15
N SER A 229 -25.47 -22.70 32.67
CA SER A 229 -25.85 -24.08 32.43
C SER A 229 -27.21 -24.38 33.07
N ASP A 230 -28.21 -24.70 32.25
CA ASP A 230 -29.42 -25.39 32.69
C ASP A 230 -29.11 -26.87 32.91
N THR A 231 -29.01 -27.28 34.17
CA THR A 231 -29.16 -28.66 34.61
C THR A 231 -30.58 -28.86 35.14
N GLY A 232 -31.39 -29.72 34.51
CA GLY A 232 -32.70 -30.07 35.06
C GLY A 232 -33.59 -30.98 34.21
N ASN A 233 -33.41 -32.29 34.39
CA ASN A 233 -34.42 -33.37 34.37
C ASN A 233 -35.09 -33.87 33.05
N PHE A 234 -35.00 -35.21 32.95
CA PHE A 234 -35.63 -36.22 32.08
C PHE A 234 -35.01 -36.49 30.69
#